data_AF-A0A4Q5UK11-F1
#
_entry.id   AF-A0A4Q5UK11-F1
#
_cell.length_a   1.000
_cell.length_b   1.000
_cell.length_c   1.000
_cell.angle_alpha   90.00
_cell.angle_beta   90.00
_cell.angle_gamma   90.00
#
_symmetry.space_group_name_H-M   'P 1'
#
loop_
_entity.id
_entity.type
_entity.pdbx_description
1 polymer ?
#
loop_
_entity_poly.entity_id
_entity_poly.type
_entity_poly.pdbx_seq_one_letter_code
_entity_poly.pdbx_strand_id
1 'polypeptide(L)' 'MNRALYILALLSLTLSLKAQKVGKITDPVEWINPLMGTMSKPELSNGNTYPAIAVPWGMNFWTPQTGKMGDGWAYRYDA' A
#
# COMPACT_ATOMS: atom_id res chain seq x y z
N MET A 1 14.75 -42.05 23.19
CA MET A 1 15.24 -41.99 21.80
C MET A 1 14.32 -41.21 20.85
N ASN A 2 13.00 -41.21 21.08
CA ASN A 2 12.03 -40.68 20.09
C ASN A 2 11.89 -39.13 20.10
N ARG A 3 12.13 -38.46 21.25
CA ARG A 3 12.01 -36.99 21.38
C ARG A 3 13.06 -36.23 20.58
N ALA A 4 14.29 -36.75 20.52
CA ALA A 4 15.38 -36.13 19.76
C ALA A 4 15.11 -36.14 18.25
N LEU A 5 14.47 -37.20 17.74
CA LEU A 5 14.07 -37.30 16.32
C LEU A 5 13.03 -36.25 15.94
N TYR A 6 12.02 -36.01 16.80
CA TYR A 6 11.04 -34.96 16.54
C TYR A 6 11.66 -33.55 16.55
N ILE A 7 12.61 -33.29 17.46
CA ILE A 7 13.32 -32.01 17.51
C ILE A 7 14.19 -31.82 16.25
N LEU A 8 14.88 -32.86 15.80
CA LEU A 8 15.68 -32.81 14.57
C LEU A 8 14.80 -32.56 13.33
N ALA A 9 13.63 -33.22 13.26
CA ALA A 9 12.68 -33.03 12.17
C ALA A 9 12.07 -31.61 12.16
N LEU A 10 11.86 -31.02 13.34
CA LEU A 10 11.40 -29.64 13.45
C LEU A 10 12.49 -28.64 13.01
N LEU A 11 13.76 -28.91 13.38
CA LEU A 11 14.91 -28.09 12.99
C LEU A 11 15.20 -28.16 11.47
N SER A 12 15.03 -29.32 10.85
CA SER A 12 15.22 -29.45 9.40
C SER A 12 14.13 -28.74 8.59
N LEU A 13 12.91 -28.67 9.14
CA LEU A 13 11.79 -27.94 8.53
C LEU A 13 12.03 -26.42 8.53
N THR A 14 12.64 -25.87 9.58
CA THR A 14 12.94 -24.43 9.66
C THR A 14 14.11 -24.00 8.77
N LEU A 15 15.08 -24.89 8.53
CA LEU A 15 16.22 -24.64 7.64
C LEU A 15 15.83 -24.49 6.16
N SER A 16 14.64 -24.94 5.78
CA SER A 16 14.13 -24.86 4.40
C SER A 16 13.32 -23.59 4.13
N LEU A 17 13.09 -22.74 5.14
CA LEU A 17 12.33 -21.50 4.97
C LEU A 17 13.18 -20.47 4.23
N LYS A 18 12.76 -20.13 3.01
CA LYS A 18 13.29 -18.99 2.25
C LYS A 18 12.41 -17.79 2.54
N ALA A 19 12.98 -16.70 3.08
CA ALA A 19 12.28 -15.42 3.14
C ALA A 19 12.12 -14.84 1.73
N GLN A 20 11.07 -14.03 1.52
CA GLN A 20 10.92 -13.28 0.28
C GLN A 20 12.09 -12.29 0.14
N LYS A 21 12.94 -12.53 -0.86
CA LYS A 21 13.94 -11.54 -1.27
C LYS A 21 13.26 -10.59 -2.25
N VAL A 22 13.17 -9.32 -1.88
CA VAL A 22 12.80 -8.28 -2.83
C VAL A 22 13.97 -8.15 -3.81
N GLY A 23 13.68 -8.26 -5.12
CA GLY A 23 14.67 -8.03 -6.16
C GLY A 23 15.25 -6.61 -6.10
N LYS A 24 16.28 -6.33 -6.90
CA LYS A 24 16.80 -4.96 -7.01
C LYS A 24 15.65 -4.02 -7.42
N ILE A 25 15.31 -3.08 -6.54
CA ILE A 25 14.31 -2.04 -6.81
C ILE A 25 14.91 -1.14 -7.88
N THR A 26 14.36 -1.13 -9.09
CA THR A 26 14.85 -0.28 -10.18
C THR A 26 14.35 1.14 -10.05
N ASP A 27 13.12 1.33 -9.56
CA ASP A 27 12.53 2.64 -9.26
C ASP A 27 11.50 2.51 -8.12
N PRO A 28 11.74 3.12 -6.94
CA PRO A 28 10.79 3.09 -5.82
C PRO A 28 9.42 3.71 -6.11
N VAL A 29 9.31 4.58 -7.13
CA VAL A 29 8.03 5.22 -7.48
C VAL A 29 6.97 4.21 -7.91
N GLU A 30 7.40 3.07 -8.48
CA GLU A 30 6.53 1.98 -8.94
C GLU A 30 5.74 1.32 -7.81
N TRP A 31 6.11 1.56 -6.55
CA TRP A 31 5.39 1.04 -5.38
C TRP A 31 4.33 2.00 -4.85
N ILE A 32 4.31 3.24 -5.34
CA ILE A 32 3.38 4.25 -4.86
C ILE A 32 2.03 4.05 -5.52
N ASN A 33 0.99 3.96 -4.70
CA ASN A 33 -0.40 3.98 -5.15
C ASN A 33 -1.05 5.30 -4.71
N PRO A 34 -1.20 6.30 -5.61
CA PRO A 34 -1.89 7.56 -5.29
C PRO A 34 -3.35 7.39 -4.88
N LEU A 35 -3.97 6.24 -5.17
CA LEU A 35 -5.35 5.93 -4.78
C LEU A 35 -5.46 5.39 -3.33
N MET A 36 -4.34 5.11 -2.66
CA MET A 36 -4.35 4.68 -1.27
C MET A 36 -5.02 5.75 -0.39
N GLY A 37 -6.07 5.36 0.33
CA GLY A 37 -6.86 6.25 1.20
C GLY A 37 -7.99 7.03 0.52
N THR A 38 -8.18 6.86 -0.80
CA THR A 38 -9.24 7.57 -1.57
C THR A 38 -10.62 6.91 -1.46
N MET A 39 -10.69 5.64 -1.05
CA MET A 39 -11.96 4.96 -0.72
C MET A 39 -12.38 5.33 0.71
N SER A 40 -12.78 6.58 0.87
CA SER A 40 -13.21 7.19 2.14
C SER A 40 -14.65 7.67 2.05
N LYS A 41 -15.36 7.65 3.19
CA LYS A 41 -16.71 8.20 3.31
C LYS A 41 -16.76 9.25 4.43
N PRO A 42 -17.75 10.17 4.41
CA PRO A 42 -17.91 11.14 5.50
C PRO A 42 -18.03 10.48 6.88
N GLU A 43 -18.66 9.30 6.94
CA GLU A 43 -18.91 8.57 8.19
C GLU A 43 -17.67 7.81 8.70
N LEU A 44 -16.75 7.43 7.80
CA LEU A 44 -15.53 6.71 8.16
C LEU A 44 -14.41 6.96 7.13
N SER A 45 -13.29 7.46 7.63
CA SER A 45 -12.09 7.71 6.82
C SER A 45 -11.20 6.49 6.74
N ASN A 46 -10.77 6.16 5.51
CA ASN A 46 -9.67 5.25 5.24
C ASN A 46 -8.37 6.01 4.89
N GLY A 47 -8.37 7.34 5.05
CA GLY A 47 -7.24 8.22 4.75
C GLY A 47 -7.67 9.65 4.40
N ASN A 48 -8.81 9.81 3.72
CA ASN A 48 -9.30 11.10 3.20
C ASN A 48 -8.26 11.79 2.29
N THR A 49 -7.66 11.00 1.39
CA THR A 49 -6.70 11.48 0.39
C THR A 49 -7.38 11.71 -0.96
N TYR A 50 -6.71 12.44 -1.84
CA TYR A 50 -7.00 12.50 -3.27
C TYR A 50 -5.73 12.11 -4.05
N PRO A 51 -5.85 11.54 -5.25
CA PRO A 51 -4.69 11.10 -6.03
C PRO A 51 -3.93 12.31 -6.60
N ALA A 52 -3.01 12.85 -5.80
CA ALA A 52 -2.19 14.00 -6.16
C ALA A 52 -1.14 13.63 -7.22
N ILE A 53 -1.28 14.17 -8.43
CA ILE A 53 -0.28 14.12 -9.49
C ILE A 53 0.57 15.37 -9.39
N ALA A 54 1.78 15.22 -8.86
CA ALA A 54 2.63 16.33 -8.51
C ALA A 54 4.11 15.94 -8.42
N VAL A 55 4.97 16.96 -8.40
CA VAL A 55 6.35 16.84 -7.90
C VAL A 55 6.38 17.10 -6.39
N PRO A 56 7.42 16.64 -5.67
CA PRO A 56 7.58 16.97 -4.26
C PRO A 56 7.53 18.48 -4.02
N TRP A 57 6.62 18.90 -3.13
CA TRP A 57 6.38 20.32 -2.77
C TRP A 57 6.00 21.25 -3.95
N GLY A 58 5.42 20.70 -5.01
CA GLY A 58 4.89 21.51 -6.11
C GLY A 58 3.88 22.55 -5.61
N MET A 59 3.98 23.78 -6.10
CA MET A 59 3.03 24.86 -5.77
C MET A 59 1.59 24.52 -6.22
N ASN A 60 1.46 23.77 -7.31
CA ASN A 60 0.18 23.36 -7.89
C ASN A 60 0.14 21.84 -8.04
N PHE A 61 -0.92 21.22 -7.55
CA PHE A 61 -1.20 19.79 -7.71
C PHE A 61 -2.35 19.57 -8.67
N TRP A 62 -2.36 18.40 -9.30
CA TRP A 62 -3.44 17.98 -10.19
C TRP A 62 -4.10 16.72 -9.66
N THR A 63 -5.42 16.62 -9.79
CA THR A 63 -6.20 15.42 -9.47
C THR A 63 -7.36 15.30 -10.44
N PRO A 64 -7.77 14.08 -10.86
CA PRO A 64 -9.11 13.88 -11.39
C PRO A 64 -10.15 14.33 -10.35
N GLN A 65 -11.25 14.89 -10.83
CA GLN A 65 -12.38 15.30 -10.00
C GLN A 65 -13.59 14.44 -10.35
N THR A 66 -14.11 13.70 -9.37
CA THR A 66 -15.37 12.94 -9.49
C THR A 66 -16.49 13.57 -8.66
N GLY A 67 -16.13 14.34 -7.62
CA GLY A 67 -17.06 15.13 -6.82
C GLY A 67 -17.58 16.36 -7.56
N LYS A 68 -18.69 16.91 -7.06
CA LYS A 68 -19.22 18.19 -7.56
C LYS A 68 -18.25 19.32 -7.22
N MET A 69 -18.17 20.33 -8.08
CA MET A 69 -17.33 21.50 -7.82
C MET A 69 -17.75 22.19 -6.51
N GLY A 70 -16.78 22.41 -5.61
CA GLY A 70 -17.02 22.95 -4.27
C GLY A 70 -17.25 21.89 -3.18
N ASP A 71 -17.39 20.61 -3.53
CA ASP A 71 -17.35 19.52 -2.55
C ASP A 71 -15.89 19.28 -2.08
N GLY A 72 -15.68 19.15 -0.77
CA GLY A 72 -14.37 18.84 -0.19
C GLY A 72 -13.87 17.44 -0.56
N TRP A 73 -14.77 16.53 -0.92
CA TRP A 73 -14.43 15.23 -1.50
C TRP A 73 -14.32 15.33 -3.01
N ALA A 74 -13.29 16.05 -3.48
CA ALA A 74 -13.05 16.28 -4.90
C ALA A 74 -12.91 14.97 -5.70
N TYR A 75 -12.32 13.92 -5.10
CA TYR A 75 -12.21 12.57 -5.66
C TYR A 75 -12.69 11.52 -4.67
N ARG A 76 -13.43 10.51 -5.15
CA ARG A 76 -13.82 9.30 -4.41
C ARG A 76 -13.61 8.08 -5.31
N TYR A 77 -13.08 6.99 -4.74
CA TYR A 77 -12.75 5.76 -5.50
C TYR A 77 -13.98 5.05 -6.09
N ASP A 78 -15.12 5.15 -5.43
CA ASP A 78 -16.38 4.49 -5.76
C ASP A 78 -17.42 5.42 -6.42
N ALA A 79 -16.96 6.57 -6.93
CA ALA A 79 -17.81 7.56 -7.60
C ALA A 79 -18.31 7.11 -8.98
#